data_AF-A0A6N8F5V8-F1
#
_entry.id   AF-A0A6N8F5V8-F1
#
_cell.length_a   1.000
_cell.length_b   1.000
_cell.length_c   1.000
_cell.angle_alpha   90.00
_cell.angle_beta   90.00
_cell.angle_gamma   90.00
#
_symmetry.space_group_name_H-M   'P 1'
#
loop_
_entity.id
_entity.type
_entity.pdbx_description
1 polymer ?
#
loop_
_entity_poly.entity_id
_entity_poly.type
_entity_poly.pdbx_seq_one_letter_code
_entity_poly.pdbx_strand_id
1 'polypeptide(L)' 'MPEKEKQEENSGHPLEDAPEHVQLAVDLIMLFESNNINTDTAIKALEIVQSDLINKQKKAQP' A
#
# COMPACT_ATOMS: atom_id res chain seq x y z
N MET A 1 11.45 -44.23 -0.95
CA MET A 1 10.73 -43.19 -1.69
C MET A 1 9.33 -43.09 -1.10
N PRO A 2 8.68 -41.92 -0.98
CA PRO A 2 9.11 -40.53 -1.27
C PRO A 2 9.07 -39.65 0.01
N GLU A 3 9.97 -38.68 0.22
CA GLU A 3 9.85 -37.30 -0.27
C GLU A 3 8.40 -36.80 -0.29
N LYS A 4 7.84 -36.50 0.89
CA LYS A 4 6.70 -35.58 0.96
C LYS A 4 7.22 -34.18 1.26
N GLU A 5 7.48 -33.48 0.16
CA GLU A 5 7.07 -32.10 -0.07
C GLU A 5 7.37 -31.14 1.08
N LYS A 6 8.61 -30.66 1.06
CA LYS A 6 8.96 -29.30 1.50
C LYS A 6 8.26 -28.31 0.56
N GLN A 7 6.96 -28.11 0.74
CA GLN A 7 6.19 -27.10 0.03
C GLN A 7 6.06 -25.85 0.88
N GLU A 8 6.77 -24.82 0.41
CA GLU A 8 6.40 -23.40 0.47
C GLU A 8 6.37 -22.72 1.84
N GLU A 9 7.51 -22.72 2.53
CA GLU A 9 7.91 -21.50 3.24
C GLU A 9 8.50 -20.52 2.22
N ASN A 10 7.63 -19.93 1.39
CA ASN A 10 7.86 -18.58 0.86
C ASN A 10 6.78 -17.65 1.44
N SER A 11 6.73 -17.56 2.76
CA SER A 11 6.25 -16.37 3.47
C SER A 11 7.30 -15.25 3.42
N GLY A 12 8.11 -15.20 2.36
CA GLY A 12 9.01 -14.09 2.11
C GLY A 12 8.16 -12.90 1.74
N HIS A 13 8.05 -11.93 2.65
CA HIS A 13 7.39 -10.64 2.47
C HIS A 13 7.79 -10.03 1.11
N PRO A 14 7.00 -10.19 0.03
CA PRO A 14 7.39 -9.71 -1.31
C PRO A 14 7.34 -8.18 -1.41
N LEU A 15 6.91 -7.54 -0.31
CA LEU A 15 6.71 -6.11 -0.18
C LEU A 15 7.93 -5.40 0.40
N GLU A 16 8.79 -6.07 1.18
CA GLU A 16 9.94 -5.40 1.83
C GLU A 16 10.94 -4.85 0.80
N ASP A 17 11.09 -5.53 -0.34
CA ASP A 17 11.95 -5.11 -1.45
C ASP A 17 11.25 -4.19 -2.47
N ALA A 18 9.96 -3.91 -2.30
CA ALA A 18 9.21 -3.07 -3.23
C ALA A 18 9.60 -1.59 -3.05
N PRO A 19 9.44 -0.73 -4.09
CA PRO A 19 9.61 0.71 -3.92
C PRO A 19 8.72 1.26 -2.79
N GLU A 20 9.20 2.27 -2.06
CA GLU A 20 8.51 2.85 -0.89
C GLU A 20 7.05 3.22 -1.17
N HIS A 21 6.77 3.81 -2.34
CA HIS A 21 5.40 4.17 -2.73
C HIS A 21 4.49 2.96 -2.96
N VAL A 22 5.04 1.81 -3.35
CA VAL A 22 4.29 0.56 -3.50
C VAL A 22 3.96 -0.02 -2.13
N GLN A 23 4.93 -0.04 -1.21
CA GLN A 23 4.72 -0.49 0.16
C GLN A 23 3.63 0.34 0.85
N LEU A 24 3.74 1.68 0.76
CA LEU A 24 2.75 2.59 1.33
C LEU A 24 1.36 2.39 0.71
N ALA A 25 1.27 2.14 -0.60
CA ALA A 25 -0.02 1.87 -1.23
C ALA A 25 -0.67 0.60 -0.67
N VAL A 26 0.10 -0.47 -0.42
CA VAL A 26 -0.41 -1.70 0.18
C VAL A 26 -0.86 -1.48 1.62
N ASP A 27 -0.09 -0.74 2.41
CA ASP A 27 -0.47 -0.38 3.78
C ASP A 27 -1.79 0.40 3.82
N LEU A 28 -1.96 1.36 2.92
CA LEU A 28 -3.20 2.14 2.80
C LEU A 28 -4.40 1.26 2.40
N ILE A 29 -4.20 0.31 1.49
CA ILE A 29 -5.26 -0.65 1.11
C ILE A 29 -5.68 -1.50 2.30
N MET A 30 -4.70 -2.09 3.02
CA MET A 30 -4.99 -2.87 4.24
C MET A 30 -5.72 -2.03 5.30
N LEU A 31 -5.35 -0.76 5.45
CA LEU A 31 -6.02 0.16 6.38
C LEU A 31 -7.48 0.40 5.97
N PHE A 32 -7.77 0.64 4.69
CA PHE A 32 -9.14 0.85 4.23
C PHE A 32 -10.00 -0.41 4.37
N GLU A 33 -9.46 -1.58 4.04
CA GLU A 33 -10.17 -2.85 4.15
C GLU A 33 -10.49 -3.20 5.61
N SER A 34 -9.51 -3.09 6.50
CA SER A 34 -9.66 -3.37 7.94
C SER A 34 -10.67 -2.45 8.63
N ASN A 35 -10.89 -1.24 8.10
CA ASN A 35 -11.90 -0.30 8.59
C ASN A 35 -13.21 -0.35 7.80
N ASN A 36 -13.37 -1.32 6.88
CA ASN A 36 -14.54 -1.48 6.02
C ASN A 36 -14.93 -0.19 5.26
N ILE A 37 -13.93 0.58 4.84
CA ILE A 37 -14.16 1.83 4.10
C ILE A 37 -14.63 1.49 2.68
N ASN A 38 -15.75 2.09 2.28
CA ASN A 38 -16.25 1.95 0.92
C ASN A 38 -15.23 2.50 -0.11
N THR A 39 -15.04 1.80 -1.22
CA THR A 39 -14.11 2.16 -2.29
C THR A 39 -14.29 3.59 -2.80
N ASP A 40 -15.53 4.05 -3.03
CA ASP A 40 -15.82 5.41 -3.50
C ASP A 40 -15.40 6.46 -2.47
N THR A 41 -15.59 6.15 -1.19
CA THR A 41 -15.15 7.01 -0.08
C THR A 41 -13.62 7.05 0.00
N ALA A 42 -12.95 5.90 -0.13
CA ALA A 42 -11.50 5.81 -0.12
C ALA A 42 -10.87 6.60 -1.29
N ILE A 43 -11.42 6.47 -2.50
CA ILE A 43 -10.96 7.22 -3.68
C ILE A 43 -11.07 8.73 -3.45
N LYS A 44 -12.23 9.22 -3.01
CA LYS A 44 -12.42 10.66 -2.73
C LYS A 44 -11.47 11.17 -1.65
N ALA A 45 -11.20 10.37 -0.61
CA ALA A 45 -10.24 10.72 0.43
C ALA A 45 -8.81 10.80 -0.13
N LEU A 46 -8.41 9.83 -0.95
CA LEU A 46 -7.09 9.82 -1.59
C LEU A 46 -6.88 11.00 -2.55
N GLU A 47 -7.91 11.44 -3.27
CA GLU A 47 -7.86 12.64 -4.12
C GLU A 47 -7.57 13.91 -3.30
N ILE A 48 -8.18 14.03 -2.11
CA ILE A 48 -7.94 15.15 -1.18
C ILE A 48 -6.50 15.10 -0.68
N VAL A 49 -6.03 13.93 -0.23
CA VAL A 49 -4.65 13.73 0.24
C VAL A 49 -3.64 14.05 -0.86
N GLN A 50 -3.85 13.54 -2.08
CA GLN A 50 -2.99 13.81 -3.23
C GLN A 50 -2.92 15.32 -3.51
N SER A 51 -4.06 16.00 -3.51
CA SER A 51 -4.13 17.44 -3.73
C SER A 51 -3.35 18.24 -2.67
N ASP A 52 -3.46 17.86 -1.40
CA ASP A 52 -2.70 18.48 -0.31
C ASP A 52 -1.19 18.25 -0.45
N LEU A 53 -0.76 17.03 -0.77
CA LEU A 53 0.65 16.69 -1.00
C LEU A 53 1.23 17.47 -2.18
N ILE A 54 0.51 17.60 -3.29
CA ILE A 54 0.92 18.43 -4.44
C ILE A 54 1.07 19.89 -4.02
N ASN A 55 0.12 20.42 -3.24
CA ASN A 55 0.20 21.80 -2.76
C ASN A 55 1.39 22.01 -1.81
N LYS A 56 1.69 21.05 -0.93
CA LYS A 56 2.89 21.08 -0.08
C LYS A 56 4.17 21.03 -0.92
N GLN A 57 4.23 20.18 -1.94
CA GLN A 57 5.37 20.08 -2.84
C GLN A 57 5.64 21.41 -3.56
N LYS A 58 4.59 22.09 -4.04
CA LYS A 58 4.70 23.42 -4.66
C LYS A 58 5.20 24.49 -3.69
N LYS A 59 4.73 24.46 -2.44
CA LYS A 59 5.18 25.40 -1.39
C LYS A 59 6.60 25.15 -0.90
N ALA A 60 7.08 23.92 -1.01
CA ALA A 60 8.44 23.52 -0.62
C ALA A 60 9.48 23.83 -1.71
N GLN A 61 9.04 24.23 -2.91
CA GLN A 61 9.93 24.75 -3.96
C GLN A 61 10.08 26.27 -3.77
N PRO A 62 11.30 26.80 -3.58
CA PRO A 62 11.55 28.23 -3.44
C PRO A 62 11.25 29.01 -4.74
#